data_AF-A0A960I7R0-F1
#
_entry.id   AF-A0A960I7R0-F1
#
_cell.length_a   1.000
_cell.length_b   1.000
_cell.length_c   1.000
_cell.angle_alpha   90.00
_cell.angle_beta   90.00
_cell.angle_gamma   90.00
#
_symmetry.space_group_name_H-M   'P 1'
#
loop_
_entity.id
_entity.type
_entity.pdbx_description
1 polymer ?
#
loop_
_entity_poly.entity_id
_entity_poly.type
_entity_poly.pdbx_seq_one_letter_code
_entity_poly.pdbx_strand_id
1 'polypeptide(L)'
;MTNDERIRFRIRQRLTELIDEEAADAILEAMPPVPWSELATKGDIAGLVTRLDRIDDRLDGLAGRTDSRFDIAAARIDELAGQMDQRFGRADARIDELAGQMDERFGRVDARFDELIGQTNVRFAQVDERFGRMDARFDHVDARFDQMAARFDEFAGRSDARFDAYAARTDARFEEFSGRMDARLEDLSRQMSTVAQTVAIGLIGAAVAMLVFAASVVLFS
;
A
#
# COMPACT_ATOMS: atom_id res chain seq x y z
N MET A 1 -29.38 -110.05 -41.68
CA MET A 1 -29.25 -109.86 -40.23
C MET A 1 -28.92 -108.41 -39.95
N THR A 2 -29.85 -107.64 -39.39
CA THR A 2 -29.64 -106.24 -39.01
C THR A 2 -28.56 -106.11 -37.92
N ASN A 3 -28.13 -104.89 -37.61
CA ASN A 3 -27.16 -104.69 -36.52
C ASN A 3 -27.80 -104.99 -35.16
N ASP A 4 -29.07 -104.62 -34.98
CA ASP A 4 -29.86 -104.87 -33.77
C ASP A 4 -30.10 -106.36 -33.54
N GLU A 5 -30.43 -107.13 -34.59
CA GLU A 5 -30.52 -108.61 -34.49
C GLU A 5 -29.21 -109.25 -33.99
N ARG A 6 -28.05 -108.75 -34.46
CA ARG A 6 -26.74 -109.23 -34.00
C ARG A 6 -26.47 -108.90 -32.53
N ILE A 7 -26.89 -107.73 -32.07
CA ILE A 7 -26.73 -107.31 -30.67
C ILE A 7 -27.69 -108.10 -29.77
N ARG A 8 -28.97 -108.18 -30.13
CA ARG A 8 -30.01 -108.94 -29.40
C ARG A 8 -29.64 -110.42 -29.27
N PHE A 9 -29.15 -111.06 -30.35
CA PHE A 9 -28.67 -112.44 -30.31
C PHE A 9 -27.48 -112.65 -29.36
N ARG A 10 -26.51 -111.73 -29.35
CA ARG A 10 -25.36 -111.79 -28.42
C ARG A 10 -25.78 -111.60 -26.96
N ILE A 11 -26.79 -110.76 -26.71
CA ILE A 11 -27.37 -110.57 -25.38
C ILE A 11 -28.11 -111.83 -24.94
N ARG A 12 -28.93 -112.44 -25.80
CA ARG A 12 -29.57 -113.76 -25.54
C ARG A 12 -28.54 -114.78 -25.11
N GLN A 13 -27.51 -115.01 -25.93
CA GLN A 13 -26.47 -116.00 -25.65
C GLN A 13 -25.83 -115.82 -24.27
N ARG A 14 -25.50 -114.57 -23.88
CA ARG A 14 -24.92 -114.29 -22.55
C ARG A 14 -25.91 -114.33 -21.40
N LEU A 15 -27.20 -114.06 -21.63
CA LEU A 15 -28.22 -114.26 -20.61
C LEU A 15 -28.44 -115.75 -20.38
N THR A 16 -28.52 -116.57 -21.43
CA THR A 16 -28.66 -118.04 -21.34
C THR A 16 -27.53 -118.68 -20.50
N GLU A 17 -26.32 -118.13 -20.55
CA GLU A 17 -25.15 -118.60 -19.78
C GLU A 17 -25.24 -118.41 -18.24
N LEU A 18 -26.22 -117.69 -17.69
CA LEU A 18 -26.13 -117.15 -16.31
C LEU A 18 -27.06 -117.76 -15.22
N ILE A 19 -28.39 -117.86 -15.32
CA ILE A 19 -29.30 -117.27 -16.31
C ILE A 19 -30.36 -118.30 -16.77
N ASP A 20 -29.97 -119.35 -17.48
CA ASP A 20 -30.87 -120.29 -18.18
C ASP A 20 -31.61 -119.70 -19.41
N GLU A 21 -32.02 -120.58 -20.34
CA GLU A 21 -32.55 -120.16 -21.65
C GLU A 21 -33.99 -119.62 -21.57
N GLU A 22 -34.81 -120.16 -20.67
CA GLU A 22 -36.22 -119.80 -20.56
C GLU A 22 -36.37 -118.42 -19.89
N ALA A 23 -35.58 -118.16 -18.84
CA ALA A 23 -35.48 -116.83 -18.22
C ALA A 23 -34.85 -115.79 -19.16
N ALA A 24 -33.82 -116.17 -19.94
CA ALA A 24 -33.20 -115.29 -20.93
C ALA A 24 -34.16 -114.83 -22.03
N ASP A 25 -35.00 -115.74 -22.54
CA ASP A 25 -36.01 -115.43 -23.54
C ASP A 25 -37.17 -114.63 -22.95
N ALA A 26 -37.69 -115.00 -21.78
CA ALA A 26 -38.74 -114.25 -21.11
C ALA A 26 -38.34 -112.78 -20.85
N ILE A 27 -37.08 -112.51 -20.49
CA ILE A 27 -36.56 -111.15 -20.34
C ILE A 27 -36.47 -110.42 -21.69
N LEU A 28 -35.97 -111.08 -22.73
CA LEU A 28 -35.84 -110.48 -24.06
C LEU A 28 -37.17 -110.31 -24.81
N GLU A 29 -38.23 -111.00 -24.40
CA GLU A 29 -39.60 -110.84 -24.87
C GLU A 29 -40.37 -109.77 -24.08
N ALA A 30 -40.16 -109.69 -22.75
CA ALA A 30 -40.75 -108.66 -21.91
C ALA A 30 -40.16 -107.24 -22.12
N MET A 31 -39.01 -107.12 -22.79
CA MET A 31 -38.41 -105.83 -23.11
C MET A 31 -39.05 -105.16 -24.34
N PRO A 32 -39.33 -103.84 -24.30
CA PRO A 32 -39.86 -103.11 -25.45
C PRO A 32 -38.87 -103.10 -26.62
N PRO A 33 -39.37 -102.97 -27.87
CA PRO A 33 -38.52 -102.92 -29.06
C PRO A 33 -37.74 -101.59 -29.11
N VAL A 34 -36.53 -101.60 -28.53
CA VAL A 34 -35.55 -100.52 -28.63
C VAL A 34 -34.53 -100.80 -29.74
N PRO A 35 -34.04 -99.77 -30.47
CA PRO A 35 -32.94 -99.92 -31.40
C PRO A 35 -31.64 -100.16 -30.62
N TRP A 36 -31.23 -101.43 -30.53
CA TRP A 36 -30.10 -101.87 -29.70
C TRP A 36 -28.74 -101.30 -30.17
N SER A 37 -28.65 -100.77 -31.39
CA SER A 37 -27.52 -100.04 -31.92
C SER A 37 -27.44 -98.56 -31.51
N GLU A 38 -28.49 -97.98 -30.94
CA GLU A 38 -28.48 -96.62 -30.36
C GLU A 38 -28.06 -96.62 -28.88
N LEU A 39 -28.05 -97.78 -28.23
CA LEU A 39 -27.57 -97.92 -26.85
C LEU A 39 -26.05 -97.81 -26.80
N ALA A 40 -25.57 -96.84 -26.01
CA ALA A 40 -24.15 -96.60 -25.80
C ALA A 40 -23.41 -97.88 -25.35
N THR A 41 -22.33 -98.23 -26.04
CA THR A 41 -21.52 -99.39 -25.67
C THR A 41 -20.68 -99.08 -24.42
N LYS A 42 -20.17 -100.12 -23.76
CA LYS A 42 -19.19 -99.94 -22.68
C LYS A 42 -17.94 -99.17 -23.12
N GLY A 43 -17.58 -99.23 -24.41
CA GLY A 43 -16.49 -98.45 -24.99
C GLY A 43 -16.81 -96.97 -25.09
N ASP A 44 -18.03 -96.62 -25.49
CA ASP A 44 -18.49 -95.23 -25.57
C ASP A 44 -18.56 -94.59 -24.17
N ILE A 45 -19.06 -95.33 -23.19
CA ILE A 45 -19.09 -94.90 -21.78
C ILE A 45 -17.67 -94.68 -21.23
N ALA A 46 -16.74 -95.62 -21.46
CA ALA A 46 -15.34 -95.45 -21.06
C ALA A 46 -14.66 -94.25 -21.77
N GLY A 47 -14.99 -94.02 -23.05
CA GLY A 47 -14.55 -92.85 -23.80
C GLY A 47 -15.12 -91.53 -23.28
N LEU A 48 -16.35 -91.53 -22.75
CA LEU A 48 -16.94 -90.37 -22.08
C LEU A 48 -16.29 -90.09 -20.73
N VAL A 49 -16.05 -91.11 -19.90
CA VAL A 49 -15.30 -90.97 -18.64
C VAL A 49 -13.92 -90.35 -18.90
N THR A 50 -13.15 -90.90 -19.84
CA THR A 50 -11.82 -90.37 -20.22
C THR A 50 -11.87 -88.91 -20.71
N ARG A 51 -13.01 -88.46 -21.27
CA ARG A 51 -13.22 -87.06 -21.67
C ARG A 51 -13.59 -86.16 -20.49
N LEU A 52 -14.34 -86.68 -19.52
CA LEU A 52 -14.67 -85.98 -18.27
C LEU A 52 -13.42 -85.79 -17.40
N ASP A 53 -12.61 -86.84 -17.20
CA ASP A 53 -11.33 -86.75 -16.47
C ASP A 53 -10.45 -85.62 -17.04
N ARG A 54 -10.35 -85.54 -18.39
CA ARG A 54 -9.61 -84.48 -19.09
C ARG A 54 -10.26 -83.10 -18.98
N ILE A 55 -11.57 -83.01 -18.78
CA ILE A 55 -12.25 -81.73 -18.52
C ILE A 55 -11.94 -81.29 -17.10
N ASP A 56 -11.97 -82.18 -16.12
CA ASP A 56 -11.67 -81.88 -14.72
C ASP A 56 -10.20 -81.45 -14.57
N ASP A 57 -9.23 -82.18 -15.14
CA ASP A 57 -7.81 -81.76 -15.24
C ASP A 57 -7.65 -80.34 -15.81
N ARG A 58 -8.47 -79.99 -16.81
CA ARG A 58 -8.44 -78.66 -17.46
C ARG A 58 -9.13 -77.58 -16.64
N LEU A 59 -10.13 -77.93 -15.84
CA LEU A 59 -10.82 -77.03 -14.92
C LEU A 59 -9.92 -76.72 -13.72
N ASP A 60 -9.28 -77.73 -13.12
CA ASP A 60 -8.28 -77.54 -12.07
C ASP A 60 -7.09 -76.70 -12.57
N GLY A 61 -6.59 -77.03 -13.77
CA GLY A 61 -5.56 -76.24 -14.46
C GLY A 61 -6.01 -74.85 -14.90
N LEU A 62 -7.32 -74.54 -14.92
CA LEU A 62 -7.85 -73.18 -15.12
C LEU A 62 -8.01 -72.45 -13.78
N ALA A 63 -8.50 -73.13 -12.74
CA ALA A 63 -8.68 -72.60 -11.39
C ALA A 63 -7.33 -72.16 -10.81
N GLY A 64 -6.33 -73.06 -10.74
CA GLY A 64 -5.00 -72.72 -10.20
C GLY A 64 -4.27 -71.60 -10.96
N ARG A 65 -4.49 -71.47 -12.29
CA ARG A 65 -3.99 -70.33 -13.08
C ARG A 65 -4.73 -69.03 -12.82
N THR A 66 -6.00 -69.12 -12.41
CA THR A 66 -6.84 -67.97 -12.07
C THR A 66 -6.50 -67.48 -10.66
N ASP A 67 -6.37 -68.39 -9.69
CA ASP A 67 -5.94 -68.08 -8.32
C ASP A 67 -4.55 -67.44 -8.33
N SER A 68 -3.58 -68.05 -9.02
CA SER A 68 -2.23 -67.46 -9.18
C SER A 68 -2.24 -66.05 -9.78
N ARG A 69 -3.22 -65.74 -10.64
CA ARG A 69 -3.37 -64.39 -11.21
C ARG A 69 -4.03 -63.42 -10.23
N PHE A 70 -4.97 -63.89 -9.41
CA PHE A 70 -5.57 -63.09 -8.35
C PHE A 70 -4.55 -62.75 -7.26
N ASP A 71 -3.70 -63.70 -6.84
CA ASP A 71 -2.63 -63.45 -5.88
C ASP A 71 -1.63 -62.40 -6.39
N ILE A 72 -1.19 -62.53 -7.64
CA ILE A 72 -0.30 -61.54 -8.29
C ILE A 72 -0.99 -60.18 -8.43
N ALA A 73 -2.29 -60.15 -8.73
CA ALA A 73 -3.04 -58.90 -8.84
C ALA A 73 -3.22 -58.21 -7.48
N ALA A 74 -3.53 -58.97 -6.42
CA ALA A 74 -3.65 -58.47 -5.06
C ALA A 74 -2.31 -57.88 -4.58
N ALA A 75 -1.21 -58.64 -4.69
CA ALA A 75 0.12 -58.17 -4.30
C ALA A 75 0.54 -56.87 -5.04
N ARG A 76 0.18 -56.75 -6.33
CA ARG A 76 0.43 -55.53 -7.10
C ARG A 76 -0.45 -54.36 -6.68
N ILE A 77 -1.69 -54.59 -6.26
CA ILE A 77 -2.57 -53.56 -5.72
C ILE A 77 -2.03 -53.06 -4.38
N ASP A 78 -1.60 -53.96 -3.49
CA ASP A 78 -1.01 -53.62 -2.19
C ASP A 78 0.29 -52.82 -2.37
N GLU A 79 1.15 -53.20 -3.32
CA GLU A 79 2.36 -52.44 -3.64
C GLU A 79 2.03 -51.03 -4.15
N LEU A 80 1.05 -50.90 -5.05
CA LEU A 80 0.62 -49.61 -5.57
C LEU A 80 -0.02 -48.73 -4.48
N ALA A 81 -0.80 -49.31 -3.57
CA ALA A 81 -1.36 -48.62 -2.41
C ALA A 81 -0.24 -48.08 -1.51
N GLY A 82 0.72 -48.92 -1.11
CA GLY A 82 1.87 -48.51 -0.29
C GLY A 82 2.76 -47.45 -0.97
N GLN A 83 2.90 -47.50 -2.30
CA GLN A 83 3.59 -46.45 -3.07
C GLN A 83 2.78 -45.14 -3.10
N MET A 84 1.45 -45.19 -3.18
CA MET A 84 0.59 -44.00 -3.12
C MET A 84 0.64 -43.36 -1.73
N ASP A 85 0.48 -44.14 -0.65
CA ASP A 85 0.52 -43.63 0.73
C ASP A 85 1.84 -42.93 1.04
N GLN A 86 2.97 -43.50 0.61
CA GLN A 86 4.28 -42.84 0.72
C GLN A 86 4.38 -41.55 -0.08
N ARG A 87 3.70 -41.43 -1.22
CA ARG A 87 3.71 -40.21 -2.04
C ARG A 87 2.79 -39.14 -1.46
N PHE A 88 1.64 -39.51 -0.91
CA PHE A 88 0.74 -38.60 -0.20
C PHE A 88 1.40 -38.09 1.09
N GLY A 89 1.93 -38.95 1.95
CA GLY A 89 2.64 -38.51 3.16
C GLY A 89 3.84 -37.59 2.89
N ARG A 90 4.56 -37.77 1.77
CA ARG A 90 5.61 -36.82 1.32
C ARG A 90 5.04 -35.51 0.76
N ALA A 91 3.86 -35.53 0.16
CA ALA A 91 3.19 -34.32 -0.33
C ALA A 91 2.65 -33.50 0.85
N ASP A 92 2.00 -34.14 1.82
CA ASP A 92 1.47 -33.51 3.03
C ASP A 92 2.59 -32.86 3.85
N ALA A 93 3.66 -33.60 4.15
CA ALA A 93 4.82 -33.06 4.87
C ALA A 93 5.47 -31.86 4.16
N ARG A 94 5.47 -31.84 2.82
CA ARG A 94 5.96 -30.71 2.02
C ARG A 94 5.00 -29.53 2.01
N ILE A 95 3.69 -29.77 2.07
CA ILE A 95 2.67 -28.73 2.20
C ILE A 95 2.79 -28.07 3.58
N ASP A 96 2.93 -28.85 4.64
CA ASP A 96 3.14 -28.36 6.01
C ASP A 96 4.44 -27.54 6.12
N GLU A 97 5.55 -28.02 5.54
CA GLU A 97 6.81 -27.28 5.49
C GLU A 97 6.66 -25.93 4.75
N LEU A 98 6.00 -25.93 3.59
CA LEU A 98 5.75 -24.72 2.82
C LEU A 98 4.81 -23.74 3.54
N ALA A 99 3.79 -24.24 4.24
CA ALA A 99 2.90 -23.43 5.07
C ALA A 99 3.68 -22.74 6.19
N GLY A 100 4.47 -23.48 6.97
CA GLY A 100 5.31 -22.92 8.03
C GLY A 100 6.33 -21.90 7.50
N GLN A 101 6.99 -22.17 6.36
CA GLN A 101 7.89 -21.21 5.72
C GLN A 101 7.17 -19.94 5.22
N MET A 102 5.91 -20.03 4.82
CA MET A 102 5.09 -18.86 4.45
C MET A 102 4.72 -18.05 5.69
N ASP A 103 4.24 -18.69 6.76
CA ASP A 103 3.86 -18.01 8.00
C ASP A 103 5.06 -17.27 8.64
N GLU A 104 6.24 -17.91 8.68
CA GLU A 104 7.49 -17.25 9.11
C GLU A 104 7.92 -16.08 8.22
N ARG A 105 7.56 -16.10 6.93
CA ARG A 105 7.85 -14.99 6.01
C ARG A 105 6.86 -13.86 6.20
N PHE A 106 5.56 -14.15 6.33
CA PHE A 106 4.53 -13.16 6.59
C PHE A 106 4.75 -12.48 7.95
N GLY A 107 4.97 -13.23 9.03
CA GLY A 107 5.26 -12.65 10.35
C GLY A 107 6.51 -11.75 10.38
N ARG A 108 7.55 -12.04 9.57
CA ARG A 108 8.71 -11.15 9.39
C ARG A 108 8.40 -9.91 8.56
N VAL A 109 7.49 -10.00 7.59
CA VAL A 109 7.03 -8.85 6.80
C VAL A 109 6.20 -7.92 7.69
N ASP A 110 5.26 -8.47 8.46
CA ASP A 110 4.40 -7.71 9.39
C ASP A 110 5.24 -6.98 10.44
N ALA A 111 6.14 -7.69 11.14
CA ALA A 111 7.04 -7.06 12.12
C ALA A 111 7.89 -5.93 11.54
N ARG A 112 8.33 -6.05 10.27
CA ARG A 112 9.08 -4.99 9.57
C ARG A 112 8.18 -3.82 9.17
N PHE A 113 6.92 -4.06 8.83
CA PHE A 113 5.95 -3.00 8.57
C PHE A 113 5.63 -2.22 9.86
N ASP A 114 5.40 -2.91 10.97
CA ASP A 114 5.17 -2.29 12.28
C ASP A 114 6.37 -1.42 12.70
N GLU A 115 7.60 -1.93 12.54
CA GLU A 115 8.82 -1.14 12.80
C GLU A 115 8.89 0.11 11.90
N LEU A 116 8.62 -0.03 10.60
CA LEU A 116 8.66 1.08 9.64
C LEU A 116 7.60 2.14 9.97
N ILE A 117 6.38 1.72 10.31
CA ILE A 117 5.29 2.60 10.74
C ILE A 117 5.68 3.32 12.04
N GLY A 118 6.23 2.61 13.03
CA GLY A 118 6.73 3.18 14.27
C GLY A 118 7.81 4.24 14.06
N GLN A 119 8.84 3.93 13.27
CA GLN A 119 9.91 4.89 12.92
C GLN A 119 9.36 6.10 12.15
N THR A 120 8.39 5.88 11.27
CA THR A 120 7.73 6.94 10.48
C THR A 120 6.94 7.89 11.37
N ASN A 121 6.14 7.35 12.29
CA ASN A 121 5.36 8.13 13.25
C ASN A 121 6.26 8.98 14.15
N VAL A 122 7.38 8.42 14.65
CA VAL A 122 8.37 9.18 15.44
C VAL A 122 8.98 10.33 14.63
N ARG A 123 9.29 10.11 13.34
CA ARG A 123 9.80 11.18 12.47
C ARG A 123 8.77 12.27 12.20
N PHE A 124 7.50 11.92 11.99
CA PHE A 124 6.44 12.92 11.84
C PHE A 124 6.26 13.75 13.11
N ALA A 125 6.22 13.13 14.29
CA ALA A 125 6.15 13.87 15.56
C ALA A 125 7.34 14.85 15.75
N GLN A 126 8.56 14.46 15.36
CA GLN A 126 9.73 15.35 15.38
C GLN A 126 9.63 16.51 14.36
N VAL A 127 8.98 16.27 13.21
CA VAL A 127 8.72 17.30 12.20
C VAL A 127 7.67 18.29 12.73
N ASP A 128 6.59 17.81 13.33
CA ASP A 128 5.54 18.65 13.93
C ASP A 128 6.10 19.52 15.07
N GLU A 129 6.92 18.95 15.97
CA GLU A 129 7.61 19.69 17.03
C GLU A 129 8.60 20.74 16.48
N ARG A 130 9.21 20.48 15.32
CA ARG A 130 10.08 21.45 14.64
C ARG A 130 9.27 22.57 13.98
N PHE A 131 8.11 22.28 13.39
CA PHE A 131 7.22 23.31 12.84
C PHE A 131 6.65 24.20 13.95
N GLY A 132 6.13 23.64 15.05
CA GLY A 132 5.65 24.44 16.18
C GLY A 132 6.73 25.36 16.79
N ARG A 133 8.00 24.93 16.78
CA ARG A 133 9.15 25.80 17.16
C ARG A 133 9.50 26.86 16.10
N MET A 134 9.20 26.64 14.83
CA MET A 134 9.33 27.66 13.78
C MET A 134 8.22 28.70 13.92
N ASP A 135 6.98 28.28 14.11
CA ASP A 135 5.82 29.17 14.27
C ASP A 135 6.02 30.11 15.47
N ALA A 136 6.34 29.56 16.65
CA ALA A 136 6.66 30.37 17.84
C ALA A 136 7.86 31.32 17.66
N ARG A 137 8.77 31.03 16.72
CA ARG A 137 9.87 31.93 16.35
C ARG A 137 9.42 33.02 15.39
N PHE A 138 8.48 32.74 14.48
CA PHE A 138 7.86 33.77 13.63
C PHE A 138 7.02 34.73 14.47
N ASP A 139 6.17 34.22 15.37
CA ASP A 139 5.41 35.06 16.33
C ASP A 139 6.32 36.02 17.11
N HIS A 140 7.48 35.53 17.58
CA HIS A 140 8.47 36.36 18.29
C HIS A 140 9.15 37.41 17.38
N VAL A 141 9.35 37.10 16.10
CA VAL A 141 9.90 38.03 15.11
C VAL A 141 8.89 39.12 14.78
N ASP A 142 7.62 38.76 14.58
CA ASP A 142 6.54 39.71 14.28
C ASP A 142 6.31 40.66 15.46
N ALA A 143 6.20 40.14 16.69
CA ALA A 143 6.12 40.97 17.90
C ALA A 143 7.32 41.93 18.08
N ARG A 144 8.50 41.54 17.60
CA ARG A 144 9.68 42.42 17.58
C ARG A 144 9.58 43.48 16.49
N PHE A 145 9.03 43.16 15.31
CA PHE A 145 8.76 44.15 14.26
C PHE A 145 7.72 45.18 14.71
N ASP A 146 6.63 44.76 15.35
CA ASP A 146 5.63 45.65 15.94
C ASP A 146 6.24 46.61 16.97
N GLN A 147 7.09 46.09 17.86
CA GLN A 147 7.82 46.92 18.83
C GLN A 147 8.77 47.92 18.15
N MET A 148 9.40 47.54 17.04
CA MET A 148 10.27 48.46 16.28
C MET A 148 9.45 49.53 15.56
N ALA A 149 8.30 49.17 14.95
CA ALA A 149 7.38 50.11 14.32
C ALA A 149 6.89 51.16 15.33
N ALA A 150 6.36 50.73 16.48
CA ALA A 150 5.91 51.64 17.54
C ALA A 150 7.01 52.59 18.04
N ARG A 151 8.27 52.14 18.11
CA ARG A 151 9.42 52.99 18.44
C ARG A 151 9.79 53.98 17.34
N PHE A 152 9.62 53.61 16.07
CA PHE A 152 9.81 54.52 14.94
C PHE A 152 8.72 55.60 14.91
N ASP A 153 7.45 55.23 15.16
CA ASP A 153 6.35 56.19 15.26
C ASP A 153 6.54 57.17 16.42
N GLU A 154 6.95 56.68 17.60
CA GLU A 154 7.28 57.53 18.75
C GLU A 154 8.48 58.46 18.45
N PHE A 155 9.48 57.97 17.71
CA PHE A 155 10.61 58.80 17.28
C PHE A 155 10.20 59.86 16.27
N ALA A 156 9.39 59.51 15.27
CA ALA A 156 8.87 60.43 14.26
C ALA A 156 8.05 61.55 14.92
N GLY A 157 7.04 61.20 15.72
CA GLY A 157 6.22 62.19 16.43
C GLY A 157 7.03 63.11 17.37
N ARG A 158 8.07 62.57 18.03
CA ARG A 158 9.00 63.39 18.84
C ARG A 158 9.91 64.29 18.00
N SER A 159 10.22 63.88 16.76
CA SER A 159 11.00 64.66 15.81
C SER A 159 10.15 65.81 15.25
N ASP A 160 8.93 65.52 14.82
CA ASP A 160 7.99 66.53 14.29
C ASP A 160 7.69 67.60 15.35
N ALA A 161 7.33 67.19 16.57
CA ALA A 161 7.10 68.12 17.68
C ALA A 161 8.34 68.96 18.04
N ARG A 162 9.56 68.47 17.77
CA ARG A 162 10.79 69.26 17.90
C ARG A 162 10.96 70.24 16.76
N PHE A 163 10.68 69.84 15.51
CA PHE A 163 10.73 70.74 14.36
C PHE A 163 9.72 71.88 14.49
N ASP A 164 8.49 71.59 14.90
CA ASP A 164 7.46 72.61 15.18
C ASP A 164 7.92 73.60 16.26
N ALA A 165 8.49 73.08 17.36
CA ALA A 165 9.04 73.91 18.43
C ALA A 165 10.25 74.76 17.98
N TYR A 166 11.09 74.25 17.06
CA TYR A 166 12.19 75.02 16.46
C TYR A 166 11.69 76.09 15.50
N ALA A 167 10.67 75.79 14.68
CA ALA A 167 10.03 76.75 13.78
C ALA A 167 9.43 77.92 14.58
N ALA A 168 8.53 77.62 15.52
CA ALA A 168 7.90 78.64 16.37
C ALA A 168 8.90 79.49 17.16
N ARG A 169 10.00 78.89 17.64
CA ARG A 169 11.08 79.64 18.31
C ARG A 169 11.87 80.54 17.35
N THR A 170 12.00 80.15 16.10
CA THR A 170 12.71 80.92 15.07
C THR A 170 11.85 82.10 14.61
N ASP A 171 10.55 81.87 14.38
CA ASP A 171 9.57 82.91 14.04
C ASP A 171 9.50 83.97 15.14
N ALA A 172 9.34 83.57 16.41
CA ALA A 172 9.32 84.48 17.54
C ALA A 172 10.61 85.31 17.66
N ARG A 173 11.78 84.72 17.36
CA ARG A 173 13.05 85.47 17.32
C ARG A 173 13.15 86.43 16.15
N PHE A 174 12.57 86.07 15.00
CA PHE A 174 12.57 86.92 13.81
C PHE A 174 11.64 88.12 13.98
N GLU A 175 10.48 87.91 14.60
CA GLU A 175 9.53 88.96 14.99
C GLU A 175 10.14 89.90 16.04
N GLU A 176 10.79 89.36 17.09
CA GLU A 176 11.51 90.17 18.10
C GLU A 176 12.67 90.98 17.48
N PHE A 177 13.43 90.39 16.54
CA PHE A 177 14.49 91.09 15.83
C PHE A 177 13.95 92.19 14.93
N SER A 178 12.88 91.93 14.18
CA SER A 178 12.21 92.90 13.32
C SER A 178 11.70 94.09 14.13
N GLY A 179 10.98 93.84 15.23
CA GLY A 179 10.51 94.91 16.12
C GLY A 179 11.64 95.73 16.74
N ARG A 180 12.78 95.10 17.10
CA ARG A 180 13.98 95.82 17.56
C ARG A 180 14.65 96.65 16.45
N MET A 181 14.61 96.18 15.20
CA MET A 181 15.11 96.93 14.04
C MET A 181 14.22 98.11 13.70
N ASP A 182 12.90 97.93 13.67
CA ASP A 182 11.92 98.99 13.39
C ASP A 182 12.01 100.12 14.42
N ALA A 183 12.04 99.79 15.72
CA ALA A 183 12.22 100.77 16.79
C ALA A 183 13.55 101.55 16.65
N ARG A 184 14.63 100.88 16.22
CA ARG A 184 15.94 101.51 16.00
C ARG A 184 15.97 102.40 14.76
N LEU A 185 15.28 102.00 13.68
CA LEU A 185 15.11 102.82 12.47
C LEU A 185 14.26 104.06 12.76
N GLU A 186 13.23 103.93 13.58
CA GLU A 186 12.41 105.06 14.02
C GLU A 186 13.21 106.05 14.88
N ASP A 187 14.02 105.56 15.83
CA ASP A 187 14.92 106.40 16.64
C ASP A 187 15.98 107.10 15.77
N LEU A 188 16.64 106.38 14.85
CA LEU A 188 17.56 106.96 13.87
C LEU A 188 16.88 108.05 13.02
N SER A 189 15.64 107.84 12.59
CA SER A 189 14.86 108.81 11.83
C SER A 189 14.56 110.08 12.65
N ARG A 190 14.18 109.92 13.93
CA ARG A 190 14.00 111.04 14.87
C ARG A 190 15.30 111.81 15.06
N GLN A 191 16.42 111.13 15.34
CA GLN A 191 17.73 111.76 15.50
C GLN A 191 18.15 112.54 14.23
N MET A 192 18.02 111.94 13.05
CA MET A 192 18.34 112.60 11.78
C MET A 192 17.43 113.80 11.51
N SER A 193 16.14 113.73 11.86
CA SER A 193 15.22 114.87 11.78
C SER A 193 15.66 116.01 12.70
N THR A 194 16.05 115.71 13.94
CA THR A 194 16.56 116.72 14.89
C THR A 194 17.87 117.35 14.39
N VAL A 195 18.81 116.56 13.87
CA VAL A 195 20.06 117.07 13.27
C VAL A 195 19.78 117.92 12.03
N ALA A 196 18.86 117.51 11.16
CA ALA A 196 18.46 118.31 10.00
C ALA A 196 17.84 119.66 10.42
N GLN A 197 17.02 119.68 11.47
CA GLN A 197 16.46 120.92 12.04
C GLN A 197 17.54 121.82 12.65
N THR A 198 18.47 121.30 13.45
CA THR A 198 19.53 122.13 14.06
C THR A 198 20.50 122.67 13.02
N VAL A 199 20.85 121.89 11.99
CA VAL A 199 21.64 122.36 10.85
C VAL A 199 20.88 123.43 10.06
N ALA A 200 19.58 123.24 9.78
CA ALA A 200 18.77 124.25 9.09
C ALA A 200 18.68 125.57 9.88
N ILE A 201 18.43 125.51 11.19
CA ILE A 201 18.42 126.69 12.08
C ILE A 201 19.79 127.35 12.12
N GLY A 202 20.87 126.57 12.20
CA GLY A 202 22.25 127.07 12.20
C GLY A 202 22.62 127.78 10.89
N LEU A 203 22.23 127.22 9.74
CA LEU A 203 22.44 127.85 8.42
C LEU A 203 21.63 129.13 8.26
N ILE A 204 20.37 129.16 8.71
CA ILE A 204 19.54 130.37 8.74
C ILE A 204 20.18 131.44 9.63
N GLY A 205 20.63 131.06 10.84
CA GLY A 205 21.33 131.95 11.76
C GLY A 205 22.62 132.52 11.19
N ALA A 206 23.43 131.69 10.52
CA ALA A 206 24.65 132.13 9.85
C ALA A 206 24.37 133.08 8.67
N ALA A 207 23.34 132.81 7.87
CA ALA A 207 22.93 133.70 6.78
C ALA A 207 22.44 135.06 7.30
N VAL A 208 21.66 135.08 8.38
CA VAL A 208 21.23 136.31 9.07
C VAL A 208 22.43 137.07 9.63
N ALA A 209 23.38 136.38 10.28
CA ALA A 209 24.59 137.01 10.81
C ALA A 209 25.47 137.62 9.70
N MET A 210 25.62 136.95 8.55
CA MET A 210 26.33 137.50 7.39
C MET A 210 25.63 138.75 6.83
N LEU A 211 24.29 138.76 6.74
CA LEU A 211 23.54 139.93 6.28
C LEU A 211 23.70 141.11 7.23
N VAL A 212 23.64 140.88 8.55
CA VAL A 212 23.88 141.93 9.57
C VAL A 212 25.32 142.44 9.50
N PHE A 213 26.31 141.55 9.34
CA PHE A 213 27.72 141.95 9.20
C PHE A 213 27.95 142.77 7.93
N ALA A 214 27.41 142.33 6.79
CA ALA A 214 27.50 143.06 5.52
C ALA A 214 26.85 144.45 5.62
N ALA A 215 25.66 144.57 6.21
CA ALA A 215 25.02 145.85 6.48
C ALA A 215 25.85 146.75 7.41
N SER A 216 26.52 146.16 8.42
CA SER A 216 27.38 146.90 9.35
C SER A 216 28.66 147.42 8.69
N VAL A 217 29.27 146.65 7.79
CA VAL A 217 30.45 147.07 7.02
C VAL A 217 30.10 148.21 6.07
N VAL A 218 28.95 148.14 5.39
CA VAL A 218 28.47 149.20 4.47
C VAL A 218 28.10 150.49 5.21
N LEU A 219 27.72 150.42 6.50
CA LEU A 219 27.45 151.60 7.34
C LEU A 219 28.71 152.26 7.92
N PHE A 220 29.90 151.67 7.70
CA PHE A 220 31.17 152.13 8.29
C PHE A 220 32.28 152.38 7.25
N SER A 221 31.90 152.49 5.97
CA SER A 221 32.77 152.88 4.84
C SER A 221 32.15 154.06 4.07
#